data_AF-A0A4Y2AH85-F1
#
_entry.id   AF-A0A4Y2AH85-F1
#
_cell.length_a   1.000
_cell.length_b   1.000
_cell.length_c   1.000
_cell.angle_alpha   90.00
_cell.angle_beta   90.00
_cell.angle_gamma   90.00
#
_symmetry.space_group_name_H-M   'P 1'
#
loop_
_entity.id
_entity.type
_entity.pdbx_description
1 polymer ?
#
loop_
_entity_poly.entity_id
_entity_poly.type
_entity_poly.pdbx_seq_one_letter_code
_entity_poly.pdbx_strand_id
1 'polypeptide(L)'
;MRRLPSHVQAVLAVNLESLSKLAEMADKIIELSPGAVNSVSESGFASCHVSQRDEQLLKMQKQMDELFRLIRSGSRHTSPRPHLTRSPLRTGAQKRENWQCWYHFRFKEKAEHYIQPCAFKQKNTDHLQE
;
A
#
# COMPACT_ATOMS: atom_id res chain seq x y z
N MET A 1 37.78 6.04 38.47
CA MET A 1 37.69 7.47 38.84
C MET A 1 36.75 8.17 37.87
N ARG A 2 35.72 8.88 38.35
CA ARG A 2 34.84 9.69 37.48
C ARG A 2 35.45 11.09 37.32
N ARG A 3 35.53 11.60 36.09
CA ARG A 3 36.07 12.95 35.79
C ARG A 3 34.91 13.96 35.70
N LEU A 4 35.18 15.21 36.08
CA LEU A 4 34.22 16.31 35.93
C LEU A 4 33.92 16.60 34.44
N PRO A 5 32.74 17.14 34.08
CA PRO A 5 32.47 17.58 32.70
C PRO A 5 33.45 18.68 32.22
N SER A 6 33.72 18.73 30.91
CA SER A 6 34.72 19.65 30.31
C SER A 6 34.46 21.13 30.62
N HIS A 7 33.19 21.55 30.59
CA HIS A 7 32.77 22.90 30.94
C HIS A 7 33.16 23.26 32.40
N VAL A 8 33.00 22.31 33.32
CA VAL A 8 33.35 22.53 34.74
C VAL A 8 34.87 22.61 34.89
N GLN A 9 35.62 21.75 34.19
CA GLN A 9 37.08 21.77 34.22
C GLN A 9 37.65 23.09 33.68
N ALA A 10 37.09 23.64 32.60
CA ALA A 10 37.55 24.90 32.02
C ALA A 10 37.40 26.08 32.99
N VAL A 11 36.28 26.15 33.71
CA VAL A 11 36.03 27.20 34.71
C VAL A 11 36.95 27.05 35.91
N LEU A 12 37.20 25.83 36.38
CA LEU A 12 38.09 25.59 37.52
C LEU A 12 39.57 25.78 37.16
N ALA A 13 39.98 25.53 35.92
CA ALA A 13 41.38 25.60 35.49
C ALA A 13 42.00 27.00 35.60
N VAL A 14 41.17 28.05 35.57
CA VAL A 14 41.63 29.44 35.68
C VAL A 14 41.62 29.95 37.13
N ASN A 15 41.16 29.15 38.09
CA ASN A 15 41.00 29.56 39.48
C ASN A 15 42.17 29.03 40.35
N LEU A 16 42.72 29.87 41.22
CA LEU A 16 43.90 29.59 42.06
C LEU A 16 43.54 29.27 43.53
N GLU A 17 42.27 28.97 43.79
CA GLU A 17 41.79 28.65 45.13
C GLU A 17 42.25 27.28 45.63
N SER A 18 42.05 27.02 46.93
CA SER A 18 42.36 25.73 47.53
C SER A 18 41.45 24.62 46.98
N LEU A 19 41.94 23.38 47.02
CA LEU A 19 41.21 22.20 46.51
C LEU A 19 39.80 22.08 47.11
N SER A 20 39.63 22.42 48.39
CA SER A 20 38.32 22.39 49.06
C SER A 20 37.32 23.36 48.41
N LYS A 21 37.76 24.58 48.09
CA LYS A 21 36.90 25.58 47.46
C LYS A 21 36.61 25.24 46.00
N LEU A 22 37.60 24.70 45.29
CA LEU A 22 37.42 24.20 43.92
C LEU A 22 36.37 23.09 43.86
N ALA A 23 36.32 22.19 44.86
CA ALA A 23 35.31 21.15 44.95
C ALA A 23 33.91 21.75 45.16
N GLU A 24 33.75 22.67 46.12
CA GLU A 24 32.47 23.37 46.35
C GLU A 24 32.00 24.15 45.12
N MET A 25 32.91 24.79 44.39
CA MET A 25 32.59 25.48 43.14
C MET A 25 32.16 24.50 42.04
N ALA A 26 32.83 23.34 41.93
CA ALA A 26 32.46 22.31 40.98
C ALA A 26 31.01 21.83 41.21
N ASP A 27 30.66 21.57 42.47
CA ASP A 27 29.32 21.12 42.85
C ASP A 27 28.27 22.19 42.51
N LYS A 28 28.53 23.47 42.83
CA LYS A 28 27.64 24.59 42.49
C LYS A 28 27.47 24.78 40.99
N ILE A 29 28.55 24.64 40.21
CA ILE A 29 28.48 24.76 38.74
C ILE A 29 27.62 23.64 38.16
N ILE A 30 27.71 22.42 38.70
CA ILE A 30 26.90 21.28 38.26
C ILE A 30 25.43 21.49 38.65
N GLU A 31 25.16 22.02 39.84
CA GLU A 31 23.81 22.30 40.33
C GLU A 31 23.12 23.41 39.53
N LEU A 32 23.85 24.48 39.21
CA LEU A 32 23.33 25.65 38.49
C LEU A 32 23.28 25.48 36.97
N SER A 33 24.02 24.51 36.42
CA SER A 33 24.00 24.18 35.00
C SER A 33 23.03 23.02 34.79
N PRO A 34 21.75 23.27 34.44
CA PRO A 34 20.81 22.21 34.10
C PRO A 34 21.31 21.52 32.83
N GLY A 35 22.09 20.45 33.02
CA GLY A 35 22.61 19.58 31.99
C GLY A 35 23.25 20.30 30.80
N ALA A 36 24.58 20.15 30.68
CA ALA A 36 25.06 19.67 29.40
C ALA A 36 24.47 18.27 29.18
N VAL A 37 23.14 18.21 28.96
CA VAL A 37 22.45 17.07 28.36
C VAL A 37 23.31 16.79 27.17
N ASN A 38 23.93 15.61 27.17
CA ASN A 38 24.79 15.11 26.11
C ASN A 38 24.43 15.84 24.83
N SER A 39 25.29 16.75 24.40
CA SER A 39 25.37 17.08 22.99
C SER A 39 25.66 15.72 22.38
N VAL A 40 24.61 14.98 22.02
CA VAL A 40 24.69 13.86 21.13
C VAL A 40 25.38 14.49 19.97
N SER A 41 26.69 14.23 19.86
CA SER A 41 27.47 14.76 18.76
C SER A 41 26.64 14.45 17.54
N GLU A 42 26.12 15.50 16.93
CA GLU A 42 25.43 15.48 15.66
C GLU A 42 26.51 15.22 14.59
N SER A 43 27.25 14.14 14.82
CA SER A 43 28.14 13.52 13.87
C SER A 43 27.23 13.14 12.73
N GLY A 44 27.61 13.52 11.51
CA GLY A 44 26.82 13.40 10.28
C GLY A 44 26.27 11.99 9.96
N PHE A 45 26.51 11.01 10.82
CA PHE A 45 25.82 9.72 10.88
C PHE A 45 24.31 9.86 11.12
N ALA A 46 23.85 10.80 11.95
CA ALA A 46 22.42 11.00 12.18
C ALA A 46 21.70 11.55 10.92
N SER A 47 22.32 12.49 10.22
CA SER A 47 21.79 13.05 8.96
C SER A 47 21.74 12.00 7.83
N CYS A 48 22.82 11.23 7.66
CA CYS A 48 22.86 10.08 6.74
C CYS A 48 21.75 9.06 7.02
N HIS A 49 21.55 8.70 8.29
CA HIS A 49 20.56 7.71 8.69
C HIS A 49 19.12 8.22 8.55
N VAL A 50 18.88 9.52 8.77
CA VAL A 50 17.59 10.16 8.47
C VAL A 50 17.31 10.14 6.96
N SER A 51 18.28 10.53 6.13
CA SER A 51 18.14 10.47 4.67
C SER A 51 17.89 9.07 4.15
N GLN A 52 18.55 8.05 4.71
CA GLN A 52 18.33 6.65 4.33
C GLN A 52 16.93 6.16 4.73
N ARG A 53 16.41 6.59 5.89
CA ARG A 53 15.06 6.25 6.34
C ARG A 53 14.00 6.94 5.48
N ASP A 54 14.21 8.19 5.09
CA ASP A 54 13.31 8.94 4.21
C ASP A 54 13.26 8.31 2.81
N GLU A 55 14.41 7.84 2.30
CA GLU A 55 14.47 7.12 1.03
C GLU A 55 13.74 5.77 1.10
N GLN A 56 13.87 5.04 2.22
CA GLN A 56 13.10 3.81 2.45
C GLN A 56 11.60 4.07 2.53
N LEU A 57 11.18 5.14 3.21
CA LEU A 57 9.76 5.54 3.29
C LEU A 57 9.20 5.91 1.92
N LEU A 58 9.93 6.69 1.12
CA LEU A 58 9.56 7.04 -0.26
C LEU A 58 9.42 5.79 -1.13
N LYS A 59 10.34 4.82 -0.99
CA LYS A 59 10.26 3.55 -1.71
C LYS A 59 9.02 2.74 -1.33
N MET A 60 8.72 2.65 -0.04
CA MET A 60 7.51 1.96 0.44
C MET A 60 6.23 2.65 -0.04
N GLN A 61 6.16 3.98 0.01
CA GLN A 61 5.02 4.74 -0.51
C GLN A 61 4.79 4.46 -1.99
N LYS A 62 5.86 4.45 -2.80
CA LYS A 62 5.77 4.15 -4.23
C LYS A 62 5.28 2.73 -4.50
N GLN A 63 5.72 1.75 -3.71
CA GLN A 63 5.23 0.37 -3.83
C GLN A 63 3.75 0.25 -3.45
N MET A 64 3.30 0.96 -2.41
CA MET A 64 1.89 1.01 -2.05
C MET A 64 1.04 1.64 -3.16
N ASP A 65 1.48 2.77 -3.73
CA ASP A 65 0.78 3.42 -4.84
C ASP A 65 0.70 2.51 -6.08
N GLU A 66 1.78 1.77 -6.39
CA GLU A 66 1.81 0.74 -7.43
C GLU A 66 0.74 -0.33 -7.19
N LEU A 67 0.68 -0.88 -5.96
CA LEU A 67 -0.29 -1.90 -5.60
C LEU A 67 -1.72 -1.37 -5.64
N PHE A 68 -1.98 -0.16 -5.16
CA PHE A 68 -3.29 0.48 -5.27
C PHE A 68 -3.69 0.74 -6.72
N ARG A 69 -2.74 1.14 -7.58
CA ARG A 69 -2.96 1.25 -9.02
C ARG A 69 -3.31 -0.10 -9.62
N LEU A 70 -2.60 -1.17 -9.28
CA LEU A 70 -2.84 -2.53 -9.77
C LEU A 70 -4.20 -3.08 -9.31
N ILE A 71 -4.60 -2.83 -8.06
CA ILE A 71 -5.93 -3.22 -7.55
C ILE A 71 -7.03 -2.43 -8.26
N ARG A 72 -6.86 -1.11 -8.44
CA ARG A 72 -7.81 -0.24 -9.15
C ARG A 72 -7.90 -0.57 -10.65
N SER A 73 -6.80 -1.01 -11.27
CA SER A 73 -6.76 -1.42 -12.68
C SER A 73 -7.20 -2.87 -12.88
N GLY A 74 -6.96 -3.77 -11.92
CA GLY A 74 -7.49 -5.13 -11.90
C GLY A 74 -9.00 -5.20 -11.69
N SER A 75 -9.61 -4.17 -11.08
CA SER A 75 -11.07 -4.03 -11.00
C SER A 75 -11.71 -3.63 -12.34
N ARG A 76 -10.92 -3.22 -13.33
CA ARG A 76 -11.40 -2.94 -14.68
C ARG A 76 -10.74 -3.89 -15.65
N HIS A 77 -11.46 -4.96 -15.97
CA HIS A 77 -11.42 -5.56 -17.30
C HIS A 77 -11.86 -4.52 -18.36
N THR A 78 -11.13 -3.42 -18.49
CA THR A 78 -11.06 -2.59 -19.68
C THR A 78 -10.00 -3.21 -20.56
N SER A 79 -10.33 -4.36 -21.15
CA SER A 79 -9.93 -4.55 -22.53
C SER A 79 -10.41 -3.31 -23.29
N PRO A 80 -9.58 -2.66 -24.12
CA PRO A 80 -10.10 -1.75 -25.13
C PRO A 80 -11.01 -2.61 -26.00
N ARG A 81 -12.32 -2.65 -25.68
CA ARG A 81 -13.29 -3.14 -26.64
C ARG A 81 -13.05 -2.27 -27.87
N PRO A 82 -12.73 -2.87 -29.04
CA PRO A 82 -12.85 -2.12 -30.28
C PRO A 82 -14.25 -1.52 -30.24
N HIS A 83 -14.39 -0.29 -30.71
CA HIS A 83 -15.69 0.31 -31.00
C HIS A 83 -16.46 -0.64 -31.93
N LEU A 84 -17.11 -1.67 -31.38
CA LEU A 84 -18.19 -2.38 -32.04
C LEU A 84 -19.31 -1.37 -32.04
N THR A 85 -19.38 -0.64 -33.14
CA THR A 85 -20.58 -0.04 -33.69
C THR A 85 -21.80 -0.77 -33.15
N ARG A 86 -22.43 -0.17 -32.14
CA ARG A 86 -23.85 -0.17 -31.85
C ARG A 86 -24.61 -1.26 -32.61
N SER A 87 -24.57 -2.51 -32.13
CA SER A 87 -25.58 -3.46 -32.55
C SER A 87 -26.92 -2.96 -31.98
N PRO A 88 -27.94 -2.74 -32.80
CA PRO A 88 -29.19 -2.19 -32.34
C PRO A 88 -29.77 -3.04 -31.21
N LEU A 89 -30.31 -2.37 -30.20
CA LEU A 89 -31.27 -2.95 -29.28
C LEU A 89 -32.22 -3.88 -30.05
N ARG A 90 -32.36 -5.12 -29.57
CA ARG A 90 -33.65 -5.80 -29.33
C ARG A 90 -34.82 -5.45 -30.27
N THR A 91 -34.62 -5.41 -31.59
CA THR A 91 -35.72 -5.23 -32.55
C THR A 91 -35.57 -6.15 -33.76
N GLY A 92 -35.16 -7.39 -33.50
CA GLY A 92 -34.89 -8.38 -34.55
C GLY A 92 -34.97 -9.83 -34.12
N ALA A 93 -35.65 -10.15 -33.00
CA ALA A 93 -36.14 -11.51 -32.77
C ALA A 93 -37.31 -11.86 -33.71
N GLN A 94 -37.35 -11.26 -34.90
CA GLN A 94 -38.39 -11.43 -35.88
C GLN A 94 -37.82 -12.18 -37.10
N LYS A 95 -38.46 -13.32 -37.37
CA LYS A 95 -38.46 -14.07 -38.63
C LYS A 95 -37.16 -14.79 -39.05
N ARG A 96 -36.46 -15.45 -38.14
CA ARG A 96 -35.75 -16.68 -38.55
C ARG A 96 -36.50 -17.87 -37.97
N GLU A 97 -37.00 -18.73 -38.85
CA GLU A 97 -37.72 -19.97 -38.49
C GLU A 97 -36.91 -20.86 -37.53
N ASN A 98 -35.58 -20.69 -37.54
CA ASN A 98 -34.63 -21.42 -36.70
C ASN A 98 -33.99 -20.55 -35.59
N TRP A 99 -34.64 -19.48 -35.13
CA TRP A 99 -34.09 -18.67 -34.04
C TRP A 99 -34.04 -19.46 -32.72
N GLN A 100 -32.84 -19.56 -32.14
CA GLN A 100 -32.61 -20.19 -30.83
C GLN A 100 -32.32 -19.12 -29.79
N CYS A 101 -32.91 -19.26 -28.61
CA CYS A 101 -32.68 -18.36 -27.49
C CYS A 101 -31.24 -18.50 -26.98
N TRP A 102 -30.74 -17.47 -26.28
CA TRP A 102 -29.37 -17.45 -25.77
C TRP A 102 -29.03 -18.67 -24.90
N TYR A 103 -29.98 -19.15 -24.10
CA TYR A 103 -29.80 -20.34 -23.27
C TYR A 103 -29.58 -21.60 -24.09
N HIS A 104 -30.39 -21.87 -25.13
CA HIS A 104 -30.18 -23.01 -26.02
C HIS A 104 -28.94 -22.86 -26.91
N PHE A 105 -28.58 -21.64 -27.30
CA PHE A 105 -27.34 -21.40 -28.02
C PHE A 105 -26.10 -21.75 -27.17
N ARG A 106 -26.14 -21.46 -25.87
CA ARG A 106 -25.02 -21.69 -24.95
C ARG A 106 -24.98 -23.10 -24.36
N PHE A 107 -26.13 -23.62 -23.94
CA PHE A 107 -26.23 -24.86 -23.15
C PHE A 107 -26.85 -26.03 -23.92
N LYS A 108 -27.45 -25.78 -25.10
CA LYS A 108 -28.15 -26.78 -25.92
C LYS A 108 -29.17 -27.54 -25.08
N GLU A 109 -29.19 -28.87 -25.16
CA GLU A 109 -30.14 -29.74 -24.46
C GLU A 109 -30.07 -29.64 -22.93
N LYS A 110 -28.98 -29.10 -22.37
CA LYS A 110 -28.79 -28.90 -20.93
C LYS A 110 -29.32 -27.56 -20.41
N ALA A 111 -30.04 -26.80 -21.23
CA ALA A 111 -30.63 -25.54 -20.81
C ALA A 111 -31.78 -25.78 -19.83
N GLU A 112 -31.56 -25.48 -18.55
CA GLU A 112 -32.61 -25.58 -17.53
C GLU A 112 -33.70 -24.50 -17.71
N HIS A 113 -33.35 -23.38 -18.35
CA HIS A 113 -34.24 -22.23 -18.52
C HIS A 113 -34.23 -21.81 -19.99
N TYR A 114 -35.39 -21.45 -20.53
CA TYR A 114 -35.53 -20.99 -21.92
C TYR A 114 -36.56 -19.87 -22.06
N ILE A 115 -36.43 -19.08 -23.14
CA ILE A 115 -37.37 -18.00 -23.48
C ILE A 115 -38.09 -18.38 -24.77
N GLN A 116 -39.43 -18.36 -24.77
CA GLN A 116 -40.24 -18.56 -25.97
C GLN A 116 -40.48 -17.25 -26.74
N PRO A 117 -40.64 -17.30 -28.08
CA PRO A 117 -40.67 -18.51 -28.94
C PRO A 117 -39.25 -18.96 -29.36
N CYS A 118 -38.84 -20.19 -29.03
CA CYS A 118 -37.51 -20.73 -29.37
C CYS A 118 -37.64 -21.96 -30.29
N ALA A 119 -36.91 -22.01 -31.40
CA ALA A 119 -36.96 -23.11 -32.38
C ALA A 119 -36.06 -24.33 -32.02
N PHE A 120 -35.62 -24.45 -30.76
CA PHE A 120 -34.75 -25.55 -30.34
C PHE A 120 -35.59 -26.81 -30.13
N LYS A 121 -35.38 -27.84 -30.95
CA LYS A 121 -36.00 -29.16 -30.80
C LYS A 121 -35.10 -30.02 -29.90
N GLN A 122 -35.52 -30.25 -28.66
CA GLN A 122 -34.92 -31.30 -27.85
C GLN A 122 -35.16 -32.65 -28.56
N LYS A 123 -34.12 -33.43 -28.80
CA LYS A 123 -34.30 -34.83 -29.21
C LYS A 123 -34.80 -35.59 -27.97
N ASN A 124 -36.10 -35.86 -27.89
CA ASN A 124 -36.58 -36.88 -26.98
C ASN A 124 -35.95 -38.20 -27.42
N THR A 125 -35.04 -38.74 -26.60
CA THR A 125 -34.78 -40.17 -26.59
C THR A 125 -36.02 -40.80 -25.96
N ASP A 126 -37.02 -41.08 -26.80
CA ASP A 126 -38.13 -41.93 -26.42
C ASP A 126 -37.58 -43.26 -25.90
N HIS A 127 -37.94 -43.59 -24.67
CA HIS A 127 -37.77 -44.92 -24.10
C HIS A 127 -38.51 -45.91 -24.99
N LEU A 128 -37.76 -46.67 -25.80
CA LEU A 128 -38.29 -47.90 -26.38
C LEU A 128 -38.18 -48.98 -25.30
N GLN A 129 -39.34 -49.40 -24.80
CA GLN A 129 -39.51 -50.67 -24.10
C GLN A 129 -39.10 -51.82 -25.02
N GLU A 130 -38.26 -52.72 -24.52
CA GLU A 130 -38.37 -54.18 -24.66
C GLU A 130 -37.57 -54.84 -23.53
#